data_AF-A0A1S7FBG0-F1
#
_entry.id   AF-A0A1S7FBG0-F1
#
_cell.length_a   1.000
_cell.length_b   1.000
_cell.length_c   1.000
_cell.angle_alpha   90.00
_cell.angle_beta   90.00
_cell.angle_gamma   90.00
#
_symmetry.space_group_name_H-M   'P 1'
#
loop_
_entity.id
_entity.type
_entity.pdbx_description
1 polymer ?
#
loop_
_entity_poly.entity_id
_entity_poly.type
_entity_poly.pdbx_seq_one_letter_code
_entity_poly.pdbx_strand_id
1 'polypeptide(L)'
;MARLSDLVNVNITRNSIKIQGVSIPVIFTFESFPYVEEAFGTPYHEFEKEMNDMLAKGQFSLGENEAKLMRALIYAMVRSGGTECTLDEIKGAIPMNDLPDIFIVVYEIFSGQTFQNSDMEKLKQEKK
;
A
#
# COMPACT_ATOMS: atom_id res chain seq x y z
N MET A 1 -17.02 -30.56 -10.68
CA MET A 1 -15.85 -29.69 -10.84
C MET A 1 -15.65 -28.94 -9.55
N ALA A 2 -14.55 -29.18 -8.83
CA ALA A 2 -14.26 -28.50 -7.58
C ALA A 2 -13.91 -27.02 -7.86
N ARG A 3 -14.40 -26.11 -7.01
CA ARG A 3 -14.01 -24.70 -7.07
C ARG A 3 -12.63 -24.56 -6.41
N LEU A 4 -11.80 -23.64 -6.88
CA LEU A 4 -10.48 -23.39 -6.29
C LEU A 4 -10.59 -23.07 -4.79
N SER A 5 -11.67 -22.37 -4.40
CA SER A 5 -12.07 -22.07 -3.02
C SER A 5 -12.34 -23.29 -2.13
N ASP A 6 -12.60 -24.45 -2.74
CA ASP A 6 -12.87 -25.73 -2.10
C ASP A 6 -11.57 -26.53 -1.87
N LEU A 7 -10.51 -26.22 -2.63
CA LEU A 7 -9.23 -26.93 -2.64
C LEU A 7 -8.12 -26.16 -1.92
N VAL A 8 -8.16 -24.83 -1.97
CA VAL A 8 -7.18 -23.95 -1.33
C VAL A 8 -7.88 -22.76 -0.71
N ASN A 9 -7.33 -22.24 0.38
CA ASN A 9 -7.84 -21.00 0.97
C ASN A 9 -7.54 -19.85 -0.01
N VAL A 10 -8.55 -19.43 -0.77
CA VAL A 10 -8.41 -18.34 -1.76
C VAL A 10 -8.28 -16.95 -1.12
N ASN A 11 -8.37 -16.85 0.22
CA ASN A 11 -8.30 -15.60 0.99
C ASN A 11 -6.99 -15.43 1.79
N ILE A 12 -5.96 -16.26 1.57
CA ILE A 12 -4.69 -16.19 2.33
C ILE A 12 -4.02 -14.81 2.23
N THR A 13 -4.25 -14.08 1.13
CA THR A 13 -3.60 -12.79 0.83
C THR A 13 -4.48 -11.55 1.12
N ARG A 14 -5.58 -11.69 1.87
CA ARG A 14 -6.35 -10.53 2.32
C ARG A 14 -5.79 -10.01 3.64
N ASN A 15 -4.77 -9.17 3.53
CA ASN A 15 -4.27 -8.43 4.67
C ASN A 15 -5.32 -7.37 5.07
N SER A 16 -5.30 -6.95 6.34
CA SER A 16 -6.21 -5.92 6.82
C SER A 16 -5.49 -4.99 7.76
N ILE A 17 -5.87 -3.72 7.72
CA ILE A 17 -5.40 -2.70 8.67
C ILE A 17 -6.53 -2.32 9.61
N LYS A 18 -6.19 -1.87 10.81
CA LYS A 18 -7.16 -1.34 11.76
C LYS A 18 -7.14 0.18 11.71
N ILE A 19 -8.27 0.78 11.36
CA ILE A 19 -8.48 2.22 11.47
C ILE A 19 -9.65 2.42 12.42
N GLN A 20 -9.44 3.18 13.51
CA GLN A 20 -10.47 3.46 14.53
C GLN A 20 -11.15 2.20 15.12
N GLY A 21 -10.41 1.08 15.23
CA GLY A 21 -10.92 -0.19 15.73
C GLY A 21 -11.67 -1.06 14.72
N VAL A 22 -11.84 -0.59 13.48
CA VAL A 22 -12.46 -1.35 12.38
C VAL A 22 -11.37 -1.98 11.50
N SER A 23 -11.49 -3.28 11.22
CA SER A 23 -10.62 -3.98 10.28
C SER A 23 -11.05 -3.71 8.84
N ILE A 24 -10.17 -3.06 8.07
CA ILE A 24 -10.39 -2.71 6.67
C ILE A 24 -9.48 -3.60 5.81
N PRO A 25 -10.02 -4.28 4.79
CA PRO A 25 -9.21 -5.09 3.89
C PRO A 25 -8.30 -4.19 3.05
N VAL A 26 -7.04 -4.61 2.93
CA VAL A 26 -6.05 -3.94 2.11
C VAL A 26 -5.32 -4.94 1.24
N ILE A 27 -5.00 -4.52 0.02
CA ILE A 27 -4.16 -5.28 -0.89
C ILE A 27 -3.35 -4.30 -1.72
N PHE A 28 -2.11 -4.66 -2.04
CA PHE A 28 -1.32 -3.92 -3.00
C PHE A 28 -1.03 -4.79 -4.23
N THR A 29 -1.51 -4.36 -5.40
CA THR A 29 -1.28 -5.04 -6.68
C THR A 29 -1.01 -4.00 -7.77
N PHE A 30 -0.79 -4.43 -9.01
CA PHE A 30 -0.70 -3.52 -10.16
C PHE A 30 -1.94 -2.63 -10.33
N GLU A 31 -3.11 -3.05 -9.83
CA GLU A 31 -4.32 -2.24 -9.83
C GLU A 31 -4.25 -1.07 -8.84
N SER A 32 -3.34 -1.13 -7.86
CA SER A 32 -3.10 -0.06 -6.89
C SER A 32 -2.32 1.11 -7.46
N PHE A 33 -1.52 0.89 -8.51
CA PHE A 33 -0.65 1.90 -9.10
C PHE A 33 -1.42 3.17 -9.52
N PRO A 34 -2.51 3.09 -10.31
CA PRO A 34 -3.27 4.28 -10.67
C PRO A 34 -3.85 5.03 -9.47
N TYR A 35 -4.18 4.33 -8.37
CA TYR A 35 -4.67 5.00 -7.15
C TYR A 35 -3.57 5.72 -6.39
N VAL A 36 -2.34 5.18 -6.40
CA VAL A 36 -1.16 5.90 -5.87
C VAL A 36 -0.89 7.15 -6.70
N GLU A 37 -0.91 7.03 -8.03
CA GLU A 37 -0.66 8.15 -8.94
C GLU A 37 -1.74 9.22 -8.83
N GLU A 38 -3.01 8.83 -8.67
CA GLU A 38 -4.13 9.74 -8.43
C GLU A 38 -3.99 10.48 -7.08
N ALA A 39 -3.61 9.79 -6.01
CA ALA A 39 -3.51 10.39 -4.68
C ALA A 39 -2.25 11.24 -4.48
N PHE A 40 -1.13 10.80 -5.03
CA PHE A 40 0.16 11.48 -4.84
C PHE A 40 0.41 12.54 -5.91
N GLY A 41 -0.08 12.31 -7.13
CA GLY A 41 0.06 13.20 -8.29
C GLY A 41 1.35 13.00 -9.09
N THR A 42 2.16 12.00 -8.73
CA THR A 42 3.37 11.62 -9.47
C THR A 42 3.32 10.14 -9.84
N PRO A 43 4.04 9.72 -10.89
CA PRO A 43 4.08 8.33 -11.30
C PRO A 43 4.65 7.41 -10.21
N TYR A 44 4.22 6.15 -10.21
CA TYR A 44 4.55 5.17 -9.16
C TYR A 44 6.06 5.05 -8.88
N HIS A 45 6.91 5.14 -9.91
CA HIS A 45 8.36 5.03 -9.75
C HIS A 45 8.98 6.20 -8.95
N GLU A 46 8.40 7.40 -9.04
CA GLU A 46 8.82 8.54 -8.21
C GLU A 46 8.32 8.37 -6.77
N PHE A 47 7.09 7.90 -6.60
CA PHE A 47 6.55 7.54 -5.28
C PHE A 47 7.41 6.48 -4.58
N GLU A 48 7.77 5.40 -5.27
CA GLU A 48 8.60 4.33 -4.71
C GLU A 48 9.98 4.85 -4.30
N LYS A 49 10.55 5.78 -5.08
CA LYS A 49 11.83 6.41 -4.77
C LYS A 49 11.74 7.31 -3.53
N GLU A 50 10.73 8.17 -3.45
CA GLU A 50 10.48 9.04 -2.29
C GLU A 50 10.22 8.23 -1.02
N MET A 51 9.45 7.15 -1.14
CA MET A 51 9.17 6.24 -0.03
C MET A 51 10.44 5.52 0.45
N ASN A 52 11.28 5.01 -0.47
CA ASN A 52 12.57 4.42 -0.11
C ASN A 52 13.51 5.43 0.57
N ASP A 53 13.53 6.68 0.10
CA ASP A 53 14.33 7.75 0.72
C ASP A 53 13.86 8.08 2.13
N MET A 54 12.54 8.15 2.35
CA MET A 54 11.93 8.32 3.68
C MET A 54 12.30 7.17 4.63
N LEU A 55 12.26 5.93 4.15
CA LEU A 55 12.62 4.76 4.95
C LEU A 55 14.12 4.69 5.25
N ALA A 56 14.96 5.06 4.28
CA ALA A 56 16.41 5.11 4.45
C ALA A 56 16.83 6.16 5.48
N LYS A 57 16.08 7.25 5.62
CA LYS A 57 16.29 8.25 6.67
C LYS A 57 15.94 7.74 8.07
N GLY A 58 15.22 6.63 8.20
CA GLY A 58 14.86 6.00 9.49
C GLY A 58 14.00 6.87 10.41
N GLN A 59 13.60 8.05 9.94
CA GLN A 59 12.69 8.95 10.61
C GLN A 59 11.39 8.89 9.84
N PHE A 60 10.39 8.25 10.42
CA PHE A 60 8.99 8.52 10.11
C PHE A 60 8.65 9.92 10.64
N SER A 61 9.33 10.94 10.12
CA SER A 61 9.06 12.32 10.48
C SER A 61 7.69 12.66 9.92
N LEU A 62 6.84 13.24 10.77
CA LEU A 62 5.49 13.70 10.38
C LEU A 62 5.59 15.03 9.60
N GLY A 63 6.48 15.09 8.60
CA GLY A 63 6.51 16.19 7.66
C GLY A 63 5.31 16.14 6.73
N GLU A 64 5.02 17.27 6.10
CA GLU A 64 3.85 17.43 5.23
C GLU A 64 3.92 16.49 4.01
N ASN A 65 5.12 16.30 3.45
CA ASN A 65 5.35 15.41 2.30
C ASN A 65 5.30 13.93 2.72
N GLU A 66 5.89 13.58 3.85
CA GLU A 66 5.90 12.21 4.39
C GLU A 66 4.48 11.77 4.76
N ALA A 67 3.72 12.64 5.44
CA ALA A 67 2.32 12.35 5.73
C ALA A 67 1.48 12.18 4.45
N LYS A 68 1.80 12.93 3.37
CA LYS A 68 1.17 12.77 2.06
C LYS A 68 1.51 11.41 1.42
N LEU A 69 2.78 11.00 1.47
CA LEU A 69 3.24 9.68 1.00
C LEU A 69 2.51 8.54 1.75
N MET A 70 2.49 8.61 3.08
CA MET A 70 1.83 7.60 3.92
C MET A 70 0.35 7.49 3.58
N ARG A 71 -0.36 8.62 3.48
CA ARG A 71 -1.79 8.64 3.13
C ARG A 71 -2.07 8.13 1.73
N ALA A 72 -1.22 8.46 0.76
CA ALA A 72 -1.37 7.97 -0.62
C ALA A 72 -1.26 6.44 -0.69
N LEU A 73 -0.31 5.85 0.04
CA LEU A 73 -0.16 4.39 0.10
C LEU A 73 -1.36 3.72 0.75
N ILE A 74 -1.76 4.22 1.93
CA ILE A 74 -2.91 3.69 2.68
C ILE A 74 -4.16 3.75 1.81
N TYR A 75 -4.41 4.90 1.17
CA TYR A 75 -5.53 5.10 0.27
C TYR A 75 -5.54 4.09 -0.89
N ALA A 76 -4.41 3.94 -1.59
CA ALA A 76 -4.31 3.03 -2.72
C ALA A 76 -4.58 1.58 -2.29
N MET A 77 -4.03 1.17 -1.14
CA MET A 77 -4.21 -0.18 -0.61
C MET A 77 -5.62 -0.47 -0.12
N VAL A 78 -6.27 0.49 0.52
CA VAL A 78 -7.67 0.39 0.96
C VAL A 78 -8.61 0.31 -0.23
N ARG A 79 -8.39 1.16 -1.25
CA ARG A 79 -9.20 1.19 -2.46
C ARG A 79 -9.04 -0.07 -3.30
N SER A 80 -7.81 -0.54 -3.48
CA SER A 80 -7.54 -1.84 -4.09
C SER A 80 -8.07 -3.02 -3.27
N GLY A 81 -8.15 -2.88 -1.94
CA GLY A 81 -8.73 -3.88 -1.05
C GLY A 81 -10.25 -4.07 -1.24
N GLY A 82 -10.87 -3.24 -2.07
CA GLY A 82 -12.31 -3.25 -2.36
C GLY A 82 -13.12 -2.32 -1.47
N THR A 83 -12.46 -1.43 -0.71
CA THR A 83 -13.14 -0.41 0.09
C THR A 83 -13.22 0.88 -0.70
N GLU A 84 -14.43 1.33 -1.03
CA GLU A 84 -14.63 2.64 -1.63
C GLU A 84 -14.37 3.74 -0.61
N CYS A 85 -13.29 4.50 -0.81
CA CYS A 85 -12.93 5.65 0.03
C CYS A 85 -12.28 6.73 -0.83
N THR A 86 -12.29 7.96 -0.33
CA THR A 86 -11.55 9.10 -0.88
C THR A 86 -10.31 9.44 -0.07
N LEU A 87 -9.35 10.14 -0.67
CA LEU A 87 -8.16 10.60 0.04
C LEU A 87 -8.51 11.51 1.24
N ASP A 88 -9.58 12.31 1.11
CA ASP A 88 -10.05 13.20 2.18
C ASP A 88 -10.63 12.41 3.36
N GLU A 89 -11.35 11.32 3.09
CA GLU A 89 -11.82 10.39 4.12
C GLU A 89 -10.67 9.70 4.85
N ILE A 90 -9.63 9.26 4.14
CA ILE A 90 -8.42 8.68 4.78
C ILE A 90 -7.72 9.74 5.65
N LYS A 91 -7.62 10.97 5.15
CA LYS A 91 -7.04 12.10 5.89
C LYS A 91 -7.83 12.46 7.15
N GLY A 92 -9.16 12.36 7.11
CA GLY A 92 -10.04 12.61 8.25
C GLY A 92 -10.14 11.43 9.23
N ALA A 93 -10.06 10.20 8.73
CA ALA A 93 -10.17 8.97 9.53
C ALA A 93 -8.89 8.68 10.32
N ILE A 94 -7.73 9.07 9.80
CA ILE A 94 -6.42 8.80 10.40
C ILE A 94 -5.82 10.08 10.99
N PRO A 95 -5.81 10.23 12.33
CA PRO A 95 -5.18 11.37 12.97
C PRO A 95 -3.66 11.33 12.76
N MET A 96 -3.02 12.50 12.78
CA MET A 96 -1.59 12.68 12.51
C MET A 96 -0.69 11.80 13.43
N ASN A 97 -1.14 11.55 14.66
CA ASN A 97 -0.39 10.73 15.64
C ASN A 97 -0.45 9.22 15.34
N ASP A 98 -1.55 8.72 14.77
CA ASP A 98 -1.73 7.29 14.45
C ASP A 98 -1.29 6.95 13.02
N LEU A 99 -1.13 7.96 12.15
CA LEU A 99 -0.65 7.80 10.78
C LEU A 99 0.62 6.95 10.65
N PRO A 100 1.70 7.18 11.43
CA PRO A 100 2.93 6.39 11.29
C PRO A 100 2.73 4.94 11.74
N ASP A 101 1.92 4.69 12.77
CA ASP A 101 1.65 3.34 13.28
C ASP A 101 0.86 2.50 12.26
N ILE A 102 -0.20 3.09 11.69
CA ILE A 102 -0.98 2.47 10.61
C ILE A 102 -0.11 2.30 9.36
N PHE A 103 0.71 3.30 9.03
CA PHE A 103 1.60 3.24 7.89
C PHE A 103 2.61 2.09 8.01
N ILE A 104 3.19 1.83 9.19
CA ILE A 104 4.13 0.71 9.39
C ILE A 104 3.45 -0.61 9.01
N VAL A 105 2.22 -0.83 9.46
CA VAL A 105 1.46 -2.05 9.12
C VAL A 105 1.18 -2.12 7.62
N VAL A 106 0.71 -1.02 7.01
CA VAL A 106 0.45 -0.94 5.57
C VAL A 106 1.72 -1.17 4.77
N TYR A 107 2.84 -0.59 5.21
CA TYR A 107 4.13 -0.71 4.58
C TYR A 107 4.71 -2.13 4.70
N GLU A 108 4.52 -2.81 5.83
CA GLU A 108 4.94 -4.21 5.99
C GLU A 108 4.19 -5.13 5.02
N ILE A 109 2.88 -4.88 4.85
CA ILE A 109 2.04 -5.58 3.86
C ILE A 109 2.52 -5.27 2.45
N PHE A 110 2.72 -3.99 2.14
CA PHE A 110 3.27 -3.53 0.87
C PHE A 110 4.62 -4.20 0.61
N SER A 111 5.59 -4.12 1.51
CA SER A 111 6.92 -4.72 1.34
C SER A 111 6.88 -6.24 1.19
N GLY A 112 5.87 -6.91 1.77
CA GLY A 112 5.66 -8.35 1.61
C GLY A 112 4.93 -8.75 0.32
N GLN A 113 4.15 -7.85 -0.28
CA GLN A 113 3.34 -8.11 -1.49
C GLN A 113 3.93 -7.50 -2.77
N THR A 114 4.64 -6.38 -2.64
CA THR A 114 5.24 -5.65 -3.74
C THR A 114 6.47 -6.41 -4.20
N PHE A 115 6.31 -7.13 -5.31
CA PHE A 115 7.42 -7.46 -6.20
C PHE A 115 8.22 -6.18 -6.42
N GLN A 116 9.43 -6.08 -5.85
CA GLN A 116 10.29 -4.93 -6.11
C GLN A 116 10.46 -4.81 -7.63
N ASN A 117 10.57 -3.59 -8.15
CA ASN A 117 10.79 -3.37 -9.58
C ASN A 117 12.00 -4.19 -10.10
N SER A 118 12.99 -4.43 -9.23
CA SER A 118 14.12 -5.34 -9.46
C SER A 118 13.73 -6.80 -9.70
N ASP A 119 12.68 -7.34 -9.07
CA ASP A 119 12.16 -8.68 -9.35
C ASP A 119 11.48 -8.76 -10.71
N MET A 120 10.85 -7.67 -11.17
CA MET A 120 10.29 -7.58 -12.52
C MET A 120 11.40 -7.51 -13.59
N GLU A 121 12.51 -6.83 -13.31
CA GLU A 121 13.70 -6.83 -14.16
C GLU A 121 14.41 -8.19 -14.19
N LYS A 122 14.50 -8.89 -13.05
CA LYS A 122 15.03 -10.27 -12.98
C LYS A 122 14.17 -11.26 -13.77
N LEU A 123 12.84 -11.18 -13.67
CA LEU A 123 11.91 -11.98 -14.47
C LEU A 123 12.05 -11.73 -15.98
N LYS A 124 12.42 -10.51 -16.40
CA LYS A 124 12.74 -10.19 -17.80
C LYS A 124 14.10 -10.76 -18.23
N GLN A 125 15.08 -10.89 -17.33
CA GLN A 125 16.38 -11.48 -17.63
C GLN A 125 16.36 -13.01 -17.69
N GLU A 126 15.52 -13.69 -16.90
CA GLU A 126 15.41 -15.16 -16.92
C GLU A 126 14.77 -15.75 -18.18
N LYS A 127 14.24 -14.90 -19.07
CA LYS A 127 13.72 -15.32 -20.39
C LYS A 127 14.80 -15.46 -21.48
N LYS A 128 16.08 -15.59 -21.12
CA LYS A 128 17.17 -15.72 -22.09
C LYS A 128 17.90 -17.05 -22.01
#